data_AF-A0A9D1FU50-F1
#
_entry.id   AF-A0A9D1FU50-F1
#
_cell.length_a   1.000
_cell.length_b   1.000
_cell.length_c   1.000
_cell.angle_alpha   90.00
_cell.angle_beta   90.00
_cell.angle_gamma   90.00
#
_symmetry.space_group_name_H-M   'P 1'
#
loop_
_entity.id
_entity.type
_entity.pdbx_description
1 polymer ?
#
loop_
_entity_poly.entity_id
_entity_poly.type
_entity_poly.pdbx_seq_one_letter_code
_entity_poly.pdbx_strand_id
1 'polypeptide(L)'
;MTKSGMSYKKAMNYALQGKIFIENQTKEYPISVALVSHGYNIYDERTSMKIIEKLEKMDVRVVTSLQLSNEQMDEGINTLGEHRYWANEYEMTGTAGHYLKDNRIDGIITLTAFGCGPDSLMVERIQRRAKHFGKPLLHLTIDEQTGEAGFITRLEAFVDMLFRKKRANIINKIDINERNGSYIPNTNFIETK
;
A
#
# COMPACT_ATOMS: atom_id res chain seq x y z
N MET A 1 3.25 -10.54 -6.22
CA MET A 1 4.72 -10.41 -6.22
C MET A 1 5.26 -11.27 -5.08
N THR A 2 6.34 -12.04 -5.28
CA THR A 2 7.02 -12.82 -4.23
C THR A 2 7.78 -11.89 -3.27
N LYS A 3 8.35 -12.43 -2.17
CA LYS A 3 9.21 -11.69 -1.21
C LYS A 3 10.27 -10.79 -1.87
N SER A 4 10.76 -11.18 -3.05
CA SER A 4 11.73 -10.46 -3.87
C SER A 4 11.16 -9.36 -4.77
N GLY A 5 9.85 -9.12 -4.76
CA GLY A 5 9.18 -8.17 -5.67
C GLY A 5 8.95 -8.71 -7.09
N MET A 6 9.30 -9.97 -7.37
CA MET A 6 9.10 -10.59 -8.69
C MET A 6 7.65 -11.04 -8.88
N SER A 7 7.05 -10.79 -10.05
CA SER A 7 5.73 -11.35 -10.40
C SER A 7 5.80 -12.89 -10.47
N TYR A 8 4.71 -13.57 -10.05
CA TYR A 8 4.61 -15.04 -10.09
C TYR A 8 4.95 -15.61 -11.48
N LYS A 9 4.41 -15.00 -12.54
CA LYS A 9 4.65 -15.45 -13.93
C LYS A 9 6.12 -15.33 -14.34
N LYS A 10 6.80 -14.26 -13.90
CA LYS A 10 8.24 -14.06 -14.12
C LYS A 10 9.05 -15.09 -13.33
N ALA A 11 8.71 -15.32 -12.07
CA ALA A 11 9.36 -16.31 -11.21
C ALA A 11 9.21 -17.74 -11.75
N MET A 12 8.00 -18.12 -12.19
CA MET A 12 7.73 -19.42 -12.80
C MET A 12 8.55 -19.63 -14.08
N ASN A 13 8.57 -18.64 -14.97
CA ASN A 13 9.39 -18.71 -16.19
C ASN A 13 10.89 -18.82 -15.89
N TYR A 14 11.40 -18.12 -14.88
CA TYR A 14 12.80 -18.21 -14.48
C TYR A 14 13.14 -19.59 -13.92
N ALA A 15 12.26 -20.16 -13.09
CA ALA A 15 12.40 -21.52 -12.58
C ALA A 15 12.42 -22.56 -13.72
N LEU A 16 11.50 -22.44 -14.69
CA LEU A 16 11.45 -23.32 -15.87
C LEU A 16 12.71 -23.20 -16.75
N GLN A 17 13.32 -22.02 -16.81
CA GLN A 17 14.55 -21.76 -17.58
C GLN A 17 15.83 -22.07 -16.80
N GLY A 18 15.75 -22.58 -15.56
CA GLY A 18 16.91 -22.82 -14.70
C GLY A 18 17.67 -21.55 -14.31
N LYS A 19 17.06 -20.36 -14.48
CA LYS A 19 17.68 -19.08 -14.13
C LYS A 19 17.42 -18.76 -12.66
N ILE A 20 18.47 -18.80 -11.85
CA ILE A 20 18.44 -18.47 -10.41
C ILE A 20 18.81 -16.99 -10.18
N PHE A 21 18.65 -16.12 -11.18
CA PHE A 21 19.01 -14.71 -11.04
C PHE A 21 17.80 -13.89 -10.57
N ILE A 22 17.89 -13.38 -9.35
CA ILE A 22 16.94 -12.39 -8.83
C ILE A 22 17.44 -11.02 -9.28
N GLU A 23 16.93 -10.53 -10.41
CA GLU A 23 17.14 -9.14 -10.82
C GLU A 23 16.63 -8.21 -9.72
N ASN A 24 17.54 -7.55 -9.02
CA ASN A 24 17.22 -6.54 -8.03
C ASN A 24 16.99 -5.19 -8.74
N GLN A 25 16.00 -5.14 -9.63
CA GLN A 25 15.56 -3.86 -10.20
C GLN A 25 14.74 -3.14 -9.13
N THR A 26 15.42 -2.30 -8.34
CA THR A 26 14.74 -1.33 -7.46
C THR A 26 14.14 -0.23 -8.31
N LYS A 27 12.97 -0.50 -8.90
CA LYS A 27 12.12 0.56 -9.42
C LYS A 27 11.67 1.40 -8.22
N GLU A 28 12.04 2.68 -8.22
CA GLU A 28 11.52 3.64 -7.25
C GLU A 28 10.09 3.99 -7.64
N TYR A 29 9.23 4.06 -6.62
CA TYR A 29 7.83 4.41 -6.80
C TYR A 29 7.51 5.63 -5.95
N PRO A 30 6.79 6.62 -6.50
CA PRO A 30 6.41 7.82 -5.79
C PRO A 30 5.48 7.50 -4.61
N ILE A 31 4.59 6.52 -4.74
CA ILE A 31 3.71 6.08 -3.65
C ILE A 31 3.76 4.57 -3.45
N SER A 32 3.56 4.13 -2.21
CA SER A 32 3.48 2.72 -1.83
C SER A 32 2.16 2.42 -1.13
N VAL A 33 1.49 1.35 -1.53
CA VAL A 33 0.19 0.93 -1.00
C VAL A 33 0.25 -0.52 -0.55
N ALA A 34 -0.31 -0.79 0.63
CA ALA A 34 -0.53 -2.15 1.10
C ALA A 34 -1.86 -2.69 0.56
N LEU A 35 -1.79 -3.74 -0.24
CA LEU A 35 -2.96 -4.50 -0.69
C LEU A 35 -3.20 -5.67 0.27
N VAL A 36 -4.22 -5.52 1.10
CA VAL A 36 -4.66 -6.45 2.13
C VAL A 36 -5.83 -7.24 1.56
N SER A 37 -5.56 -8.49 1.16
CA SER A 37 -6.58 -9.38 0.63
C SER A 37 -6.19 -10.84 0.80
N HIS A 38 -7.18 -11.73 0.71
CA HIS A 38 -6.91 -13.14 0.62
C HIS A 38 -6.22 -13.49 -0.69
N GLY A 39 -5.30 -14.46 -0.66
CA GLY A 39 -4.57 -14.86 -1.87
C GLY A 39 -5.49 -15.19 -3.05
N TYR A 40 -6.64 -15.84 -2.79
CA TYR A 40 -7.61 -16.19 -3.81
C TYR A 40 -8.31 -14.98 -4.47
N ASN A 41 -8.34 -13.82 -3.81
CA ASN A 41 -8.93 -12.60 -4.35
C ASN A 41 -7.95 -11.79 -5.23
N ILE A 42 -6.64 -11.96 -5.06
CA ILE A 42 -5.61 -11.13 -5.72
C ILE A 42 -4.75 -11.85 -6.74
N TYR A 43 -4.67 -13.18 -6.69
CA TYR A 43 -3.85 -13.97 -7.62
C TYR A 43 -4.62 -14.64 -8.75
N ASP A 44 -5.95 -14.61 -8.70
CA ASP A 44 -6.79 -14.97 -9.84
C ASP A 44 -7.03 -13.74 -10.74
N GLU A 45 -6.61 -13.79 -12.01
CA GLU A 45 -6.67 -12.64 -12.92
C GLU A 45 -8.11 -12.17 -13.20
N ARG A 46 -9.09 -13.07 -13.13
CA ARG A 46 -10.49 -12.77 -13.45
C ARG A 46 -11.20 -12.13 -12.27
N THR A 47 -10.99 -12.70 -11.08
CA THR A 47 -11.56 -12.23 -9.81
C THR A 47 -10.93 -10.91 -9.37
N SER A 48 -9.60 -10.81 -9.44
CA SER A 48 -8.87 -9.61 -9.01
C SER A 48 -8.94 -8.42 -9.97
N MET A 49 -9.49 -8.63 -11.18
CA MET A 49 -9.45 -7.68 -12.29
C MET A 49 -8.02 -7.15 -12.55
N LYS A 50 -6.99 -7.95 -12.28
CA LYS A 50 -5.57 -7.56 -12.38
C LYS A 50 -5.22 -6.30 -11.58
N ILE A 51 -5.80 -6.13 -10.38
CA ILE A 51 -5.59 -4.94 -9.53
C ILE A 51 -4.11 -4.59 -9.33
N ILE A 52 -3.23 -5.59 -9.14
CA ILE A 52 -1.79 -5.36 -8.96
C ILE A 52 -1.19 -4.70 -10.21
N GLU A 53 -1.47 -5.23 -11.40
CA GLU A 53 -0.98 -4.65 -12.66
C GLU A 53 -1.54 -3.25 -12.89
N LYS A 54 -2.81 -3.00 -12.53
CA LYS A 54 -3.43 -1.68 -12.66
C LYS A 54 -2.74 -0.65 -11.74
N LEU A 55 -2.47 -1.02 -10.48
CA LEU A 55 -1.73 -0.17 -9.54
C LEU A 55 -0.28 0.09 -10.00
N GLU A 56 0.42 -0.93 -10.49
CA GLU A 56 1.78 -0.77 -11.03
C GLU A 56 1.81 0.17 -12.25
N LYS A 57 0.80 0.11 -13.12
CA LYS A 57 0.64 1.04 -14.25
C LYS A 57 0.37 2.48 -13.81
N MET A 58 -0.22 2.68 -12.63
CA MET A 58 -0.41 3.98 -11.98
C MET A 58 0.83 4.44 -11.19
N ASP A 59 1.98 3.77 -11.38
CA ASP A 59 3.23 4.03 -10.69
C ASP A 59 3.13 3.91 -9.17
N VAL A 60 2.37 2.91 -8.71
CA VAL A 60 2.21 2.57 -7.30
C VAL A 60 2.98 1.30 -6.97
N ARG A 61 3.84 1.34 -5.95
CA ARG A 61 4.40 0.13 -5.37
C ARG A 61 3.32 -0.59 -4.58
N VAL A 62 3.04 -1.84 -4.93
CA VAL A 62 2.11 -2.68 -4.18
C VAL A 62 2.89 -3.58 -3.23
N VAL A 63 2.49 -3.61 -1.96
CA VAL A 63 2.98 -4.58 -0.98
C VAL A 63 1.84 -5.44 -0.45
N THR A 64 2.10 -6.72 -0.18
CA THR A 64 1.09 -7.71 0.24
C THR A 64 1.58 -8.55 1.41
N SER A 65 0.72 -9.39 1.97
CA SER A 65 1.06 -10.38 3.00
C SER A 65 2.26 -11.26 2.63
N LEU A 66 2.48 -11.55 1.34
CA LEU A 66 3.60 -12.37 0.88
C LEU A 66 4.98 -11.80 1.18
N GLN A 67 5.08 -10.50 1.45
CA GLN A 67 6.35 -9.83 1.79
C GLN A 67 6.62 -9.81 3.29
N LEU A 68 5.70 -10.33 4.11
CA LEU A 68 5.83 -10.35 5.56
C LEU A 68 6.29 -11.72 6.06
N SER A 69 7.00 -11.72 7.18
CA SER A 69 7.23 -12.91 8.00
C SER A 69 6.04 -13.16 8.92
N ASN A 70 5.95 -14.37 9.48
CA ASN A 70 4.88 -14.70 10.42
C ASN A 70 4.95 -13.80 11.67
N GLU A 71 6.17 -13.49 12.13
CA GLU A 71 6.41 -12.61 13.27
C GLU A 71 5.90 -11.19 13.01
N GLN A 72 6.12 -10.66 11.79
CA GLN A 72 5.60 -9.35 11.39
C GLN A 72 4.07 -9.34 11.35
N MET A 73 3.46 -10.42 10.88
CA MET A 73 2.00 -10.53 10.83
C MET A 73 1.41 -10.71 12.24
N ASP A 74 2.04 -11.46 13.14
CA ASP A 74 1.63 -11.57 14.55
C ASP A 74 1.77 -10.23 15.28
N GLU A 75 2.85 -9.48 15.05
CA GLU A 75 3.00 -8.10 15.54
C GLU A 75 1.86 -7.19 15.04
N GLY A 76 1.47 -7.38 13.77
CA GLY A 76 0.34 -6.68 13.18
C GLY A 76 -0.99 -6.98 13.88
N ILE A 77 -1.28 -8.24 14.16
CA ILE A 77 -2.50 -8.65 14.89
C ILE A 77 -2.55 -7.97 16.27
N ASN A 78 -1.43 -8.02 17.00
CA ASN A 78 -1.31 -7.36 18.31
C ASN A 78 -1.48 -5.84 18.22
N THR A 79 -1.05 -5.21 17.12
CA THR A 79 -1.19 -3.77 16.90
C THR A 79 -2.64 -3.32 16.76
N LEU A 80 -3.51 -4.17 16.20
CA LEU A 80 -4.96 -3.94 16.18
C LEU A 80 -5.63 -4.24 17.52
N GLY A 81 -4.91 -4.85 18.47
CA GLY A 81 -5.49 -5.30 19.75
C GLY A 81 -6.40 -6.51 19.58
N GLU A 82 -6.17 -7.31 18.53
CA GLU A 82 -6.99 -8.46 18.18
C GLU A 82 -6.31 -9.77 18.56
N HIS A 83 -7.09 -10.84 18.62
CA HIS A 83 -6.58 -12.20 18.74
C HIS A 83 -6.86 -12.98 17.46
N ARG A 84 -6.08 -14.02 17.21
CA ARG A 84 -6.32 -14.89 16.06
C ARG A 84 -7.58 -15.73 16.29
N TYR A 85 -8.69 -15.32 15.70
CA TYR A 85 -9.92 -16.12 15.66
C TYR A 85 -9.99 -17.03 14.45
N TRP A 86 -9.50 -16.57 13.30
CA TRP A 86 -9.52 -17.31 12.04
C TRP A 86 -8.10 -17.57 11.51
N ALA A 87 -7.95 -18.63 10.72
CA ALA A 87 -6.66 -18.97 10.09
C ALA A 87 -6.14 -17.83 9.20
N ASN A 88 -7.05 -17.12 8.53
CA ASN A 88 -6.71 -16.09 7.54
C ASN A 88 -6.47 -14.69 8.16
N GLU A 89 -6.47 -14.58 9.50
CA GLU A 89 -6.13 -13.34 10.22
C GLU A 89 -4.75 -12.79 9.82
N TYR A 90 -3.81 -13.66 9.45
CA TYR A 90 -2.50 -13.25 8.97
C TYR A 90 -2.57 -12.39 7.70
N GLU A 91 -3.36 -12.83 6.72
CA GLU A 91 -3.50 -12.13 5.43
C GLU A 91 -4.28 -10.82 5.58
N MET A 92 -5.24 -10.77 6.51
CA MET A 92 -6.07 -9.58 6.77
C MET A 92 -5.48 -8.71 7.87
N THR A 93 -5.81 -9.01 9.12
CA THR A 93 -5.53 -8.19 10.29
C THR A 93 -4.04 -8.05 10.53
N GLY A 94 -3.26 -9.13 10.42
CA GLY A 94 -1.81 -9.10 10.61
C GLY A 94 -1.10 -8.22 9.58
N THR A 95 -1.43 -8.42 8.32
CA THR A 95 -0.86 -7.62 7.22
C THR A 95 -1.26 -6.15 7.35
N ALA A 96 -2.55 -5.86 7.60
CA ALA A 96 -3.02 -4.50 7.81
C ALA A 96 -2.33 -3.84 9.01
N GLY A 97 -2.22 -4.54 10.13
CA GLY A 97 -1.64 -4.01 11.37
C GLY A 97 -0.18 -3.64 11.24
N HIS A 98 0.60 -4.52 10.61
CA HIS A 98 1.99 -4.25 10.33
C HIS A 98 2.14 -3.01 9.43
N TYR A 99 1.42 -2.99 8.31
CA TYR A 99 1.53 -1.87 7.38
C TYR A 99 0.87 -0.59 7.87
N LEU A 100 -0.06 -0.61 8.82
CA LEU A 100 -0.59 0.60 9.45
C LEU A 100 0.51 1.40 10.16
N LYS A 101 1.45 0.72 10.82
CA LYS A 101 2.60 1.34 11.50
C LYS A 101 3.72 1.76 10.56
N ASP A 102 3.80 1.19 9.36
CA ASP A 102 4.91 1.45 8.44
C ASP A 102 4.74 2.81 7.73
N ASN A 103 5.58 3.78 8.11
CA ASN A 103 5.60 5.13 7.50
C ASN A 103 6.01 5.15 6.02
N ARG A 104 6.55 4.04 5.48
CA ARG A 104 6.87 3.91 4.06
C ARG A 104 5.63 3.62 3.21
N ILE A 105 4.53 3.21 3.83
CA ILE A 105 3.26 2.92 3.16
C ILE A 105 2.36 4.15 3.26
N ASP A 106 1.92 4.65 2.12
CA ASP A 106 1.11 5.87 1.99
C ASP A 106 -0.40 5.59 2.20
N GLY A 107 -0.87 4.38 1.92
CA GLY A 107 -2.26 3.98 2.06
C GLY A 107 -2.49 2.47 2.08
N ILE A 108 -3.70 2.05 2.43
CA ILE A 108 -4.12 0.64 2.49
C ILE A 108 -5.32 0.42 1.57
N ILE A 109 -5.32 -0.68 0.82
CA ILE A 109 -6.47 -1.16 0.07
C ILE A 109 -6.85 -2.51 0.66
N THR A 110 -8.07 -2.66 1.16
CA THR A 110 -8.64 -3.95 1.54
C THR A 110 -9.52 -4.47 0.42
N LEU A 111 -9.36 -5.74 0.05
CA LEU A 111 -10.12 -6.38 -1.01
C LEU A 111 -10.73 -7.68 -0.49
N THR A 112 -12.04 -7.80 -0.53
CA THR A 112 -12.77 -8.99 -0.03
C THR A 112 -13.76 -9.50 -1.08
N ALA A 113 -14.20 -10.74 -0.91
CA ALA A 113 -15.30 -11.28 -1.71
C ALA A 113 -16.65 -10.94 -1.07
N PHE A 114 -17.66 -10.72 -1.90
CA PHE A 114 -19.04 -10.53 -1.44
C PHE A 114 -19.51 -11.74 -0.64
N GLY A 115 -20.22 -11.49 0.47
CA GLY A 115 -20.70 -12.54 1.37
C GLY A 115 -19.65 -13.15 2.30
N CYS A 116 -18.40 -12.66 2.32
CA CYS A 116 -17.41 -13.15 3.27
C CYS A 116 -17.66 -12.59 4.69
N GLY A 117 -18.34 -13.38 5.52
CA GLY A 117 -18.71 -13.01 6.89
C GLY A 117 -17.53 -12.61 7.79
N PRO A 118 -16.49 -13.46 7.94
CA PRO A 118 -15.32 -13.12 8.78
C PRO A 118 -14.63 -11.83 8.35
N ASP A 119 -14.48 -11.62 7.04
CA ASP A 119 -13.80 -10.44 6.49
C ASP A 119 -14.55 -9.15 6.82
N SER A 120 -15.89 -9.19 6.86
CA SER A 120 -16.69 -8.02 7.22
C SER A 120 -16.31 -7.47 8.60
N LEU A 121 -16.03 -8.37 9.56
CA LEU A 121 -15.61 -7.98 10.91
C LEU A 121 -14.14 -7.53 10.94
N MET A 122 -13.25 -8.24 10.23
CA MET A 122 -11.84 -7.86 10.13
C MET A 122 -11.67 -6.48 9.49
N VAL A 123 -12.33 -6.23 8.35
CA VAL A 123 -12.26 -4.95 7.62
C VAL A 123 -12.78 -3.80 8.47
N GLU A 124 -13.87 -3.99 9.21
CA GLU A 124 -14.43 -2.98 10.11
C GLU A 124 -13.40 -2.53 11.16
N ARG A 125 -12.75 -3.49 11.81
CA ARG A 125 -11.67 -3.25 12.79
C ARG A 125 -10.48 -2.55 12.16
N ILE A 126 -10.05 -3.02 11.00
CA ILE A 126 -8.94 -2.42 10.24
C ILE A 126 -9.27 -0.97 9.88
N GLN A 127 -10.49 -0.68 9.42
CA GLN A 127 -10.94 0.68 9.08
C GLN A 127 -10.93 1.61 10.29
N ARG A 128 -11.44 1.15 11.45
CA ARG A 128 -11.37 1.92 12.70
C ARG A 128 -9.92 2.24 13.05
N ARG A 129 -9.06 1.23 13.03
CA ARG A 129 -7.65 1.39 13.38
C ARG A 129 -6.90 2.30 12.40
N ALA A 130 -7.21 2.20 11.10
CA ALA A 130 -6.64 3.08 10.07
C ALA A 130 -6.92 4.56 10.33
N LYS A 131 -8.15 4.90 10.75
CA LYS A 131 -8.51 6.26 11.17
C LYS A 131 -7.66 6.72 12.36
N HIS A 132 -7.46 5.87 13.37
CA HIS A 132 -6.61 6.19 14.51
C HIS A 132 -5.14 6.43 14.14
N PHE A 133 -4.61 5.73 13.15
CA PHE A 133 -3.26 5.96 12.62
C PHE A 133 -3.18 7.10 11.58
N GLY A 134 -4.29 7.74 11.23
CA GLY A 134 -4.33 8.78 10.18
C GLY A 134 -3.99 8.25 8.78
N LYS A 135 -4.17 6.95 8.54
CA LYS A 135 -3.77 6.27 7.32
C LYS A 135 -4.98 6.10 6.38
N PRO A 136 -4.92 6.61 5.13
CA PRO A 136 -6.01 6.44 4.19
C PRO A 136 -6.24 4.96 3.86
N LEU A 137 -7.51 4.55 3.84
CA LEU A 137 -7.90 3.18 3.55
C LEU A 137 -9.07 3.14 2.57
N LEU A 138 -8.93 2.34 1.51
CA LEU A 138 -9.98 2.03 0.54
C LEU A 138 -10.43 0.59 0.73
N HIS A 139 -11.73 0.37 0.92
CA HIS A 139 -12.30 -0.97 0.93
C HIS A 139 -13.01 -1.26 -0.39
N LEU A 140 -12.64 -2.37 -1.02
CA LEU A 140 -13.22 -2.88 -2.25
C LEU A 140 -13.79 -4.27 -1.99
N THR A 141 -14.97 -4.52 -2.53
CA THR A 141 -15.61 -5.84 -2.53
C THR A 141 -15.71 -6.33 -3.97
N ILE A 142 -15.38 -7.58 -4.20
CA ILE A 142 -15.52 -8.28 -5.49
C ILE A 142 -16.80 -9.10 -5.44
N ASP A 143 -17.59 -8.97 -6.49
CA ASP A 143 -18.83 -9.71 -6.75
C ASP A 143 -18.93 -10.03 -8.25
N GLU A 144 -19.66 -11.07 -8.62
CA GLU A 144 -19.90 -11.46 -10.02
C GLU A 144 -20.54 -10.32 -10.83
N GLN A 145 -21.37 -9.51 -10.18
CA GLN A 145 -22.01 -8.33 -10.78
C GLN A 145 -21.19 -7.03 -10.61
N THR A 146 -19.96 -7.10 -10.11
CA THR A 146 -19.14 -5.90 -9.93
C THR A 146 -18.80 -5.30 -11.29
N GLY A 147 -19.37 -4.13 -11.60
CA GLY A 147 -19.02 -3.37 -12.79
C GLY A 147 -17.55 -2.93 -12.75
N GLU A 148 -16.76 -3.43 -13.69
CA GLU A 148 -15.32 -3.17 -13.77
C GLU A 148 -15.00 -1.66 -13.77
N ALA A 149 -15.80 -0.86 -14.47
CA ALA A 149 -15.62 0.59 -14.54
C ALA A 149 -15.67 1.27 -13.17
N GLY A 150 -16.66 0.94 -12.32
CA GLY A 150 -16.79 1.52 -10.99
C GLY A 150 -15.67 1.09 -10.04
N PHE A 151 -15.20 -0.15 -10.18
CA PHE A 151 -14.04 -0.63 -9.44
C PHE A 151 -12.78 0.17 -9.76
N ILE A 152 -12.50 0.36 -11.06
CA ILE A 152 -11.32 1.08 -11.54
C ILE A 152 -11.37 2.55 -11.11
N THR A 153 -12.50 3.24 -11.30
CA THR A 153 -12.60 4.68 -10.96
C THR A 153 -12.37 4.93 -9.47
N ARG A 154 -12.84 4.06 -8.57
CA ARG A 154 -12.53 4.18 -7.13
C ARG A 154 -11.05 3.98 -6.84
N LEU A 155 -10.41 3.03 -7.53
CA LEU A 155 -8.99 2.78 -7.40
C LEU A 155 -8.15 3.99 -7.85
N GLU A 156 -8.49 4.54 -9.02
CA GLU A 156 -7.87 5.75 -9.58
C GLU A 156 -8.03 6.95 -8.65
N ALA A 157 -9.25 7.22 -8.19
CA ALA A 157 -9.53 8.33 -7.28
C ALA A 157 -8.77 8.21 -5.95
N PHE A 158 -8.62 6.98 -5.43
CA PHE A 158 -7.85 6.74 -4.21
C PHE A 158 -6.35 6.98 -4.43
N VAL A 159 -5.80 6.49 -5.54
CA VAL A 159 -4.40 6.72 -5.92
C VAL A 159 -4.12 8.22 -6.08
N ASP A 160 -4.99 8.94 -6.80
CA ASP A 160 -4.89 10.40 -6.97
C ASP A 160 -4.88 11.14 -5.63
N MET A 161 -5.75 10.74 -4.70
CA MET A 161 -5.77 11.30 -3.35
C MET A 161 -4.43 11.08 -2.62
N LEU A 162 -3.82 9.90 -2.73
CA LEU A 162 -2.52 9.61 -2.11
C LEU A 162 -1.40 10.47 -2.71
N PHE A 163 -1.35 10.60 -4.03
CA PHE A 163 -0.40 11.49 -4.71
C PHE A 163 -0.53 12.93 -4.24
N ARG A 164 -1.75 13.45 -4.16
CA ARG A 164 -2.03 14.81 -3.66
C ARG A 164 -1.55 14.99 -2.22
N LYS A 165 -1.86 14.04 -1.33
CA LYS A 165 -1.41 14.06 0.07
C LYS A 165 0.12 14.08 0.16
N LYS A 166 0.81 13.26 -0.63
CA LYS A 166 2.28 13.19 -0.62
C LYS A 166 2.92 14.46 -1.16
N ARG A 167 2.40 15.01 -2.26
CA ARG A 167 2.85 16.28 -2.82
C ARG A 167 2.69 17.43 -1.83
N ALA A 168 1.54 17.53 -1.15
CA ALA A 168 1.30 18.54 -0.12
C ALA A 168 2.30 18.42 1.04
N ASN A 169 2.60 17.19 1.50
CA ASN A 169 3.61 16.96 2.54
C ASN A 169 5.03 17.38 2.12
N ILE A 170 5.40 17.19 0.85
CA ILE A 170 6.70 17.61 0.32
C ILE A 170 6.80 19.14 0.29
N ILE A 171 5.77 19.82 -0.23
CA ILE A 171 5.73 21.28 -0.29
C ILE A 171 5.82 21.89 1.11
N ASN A 172 5.02 21.39 2.06
CA ASN A 172 5.05 21.87 3.45
C ASN A 172 6.44 21.71 4.10
N LYS A 173 7.19 20.63 3.78
CA LYS A 173 8.55 20.44 4.28
C LYS A 173 9.54 21.44 3.69
N ILE A 174 9.39 21.80 2.42
CA ILE A 174 10.23 22.80 1.75
C ILE A 174 10.00 24.17 2.38
N ASP A 175 8.75 24.59 2.54
CA ASP A 175 8.38 25.89 3.15
C ASP A 175 8.93 26.05 4.59
N ILE A 176 8.93 24.97 5.39
CA ILE A 176 9.47 24.98 6.75
C ILE A 176 11.00 25.19 6.74
N ASN A 177 11.70 24.58 5.79
CA ASN A 177 13.16 24.72 5.69
C ASN A 177 13.57 26.13 5.23
N GLU A 178 12.80 26.76 4.34
CA GLU A 178 13.05 28.15 3.92
C GLU A 178 12.84 29.16 5.06
N ARG A 179 11.88 28.92 5.96
CA ARG A 179 11.66 29.78 7.14
C ARG A 179 12.74 29.65 8.21
N ASN A 180 13.37 28.49 8.33
CA ASN A 180 14.44 28.22 9.30
C ASN A 180 15.83 28.57 8.77
N GLY A 181 15.99 28.74 7.46
CA GLY A 181 17.17 29.37 6.89
C GLY A 181 17.10 30.87 7.13
N SER A 182 17.88 31.39 8.08
CA SER A 182 18.04 32.83 8.24
C SER A 182 18.58 33.42 6.93
N TYR A 183 17.70 34.04 6.16
CA TYR A 183 18.10 34.83 5.00
C TYR A 183 18.96 35.99 5.51
N ILE A 184 20.27 35.91 5.27
CA ILE A 184 21.19 37.02 5.50
C ILE A 184 21.25 37.76 4.16
N PRO A 185 20.53 38.88 3.98
CA PRO A 185 20.68 39.69 2.77
C PRO A 185 22.15 40.08 2.64
N ASN A 186 22.72 39.85 1.47
CA ASN A 186 24.08 40.25 1.14
C ASN A 186 24.11 41.76 0.84
N THR A 187 23.78 42.58 1.85
CA THR A 187 23.84 44.04 1.78
C THR A 187 25.30 44.48 1.95
N ASN A 188 26.03 44.53 0.84
CA ASN A 188 27.21 45.38 0.75
C ASN A 188 26.71 46.83 0.67
N PHE A 189 26.71 47.52 1.82
CA PHE A 189 26.47 48.96 1.85
C PHE A 189 27.64 49.64 1.13
N ILE A 190 27.35 50.31 0.01
CA ILE A 190 28.31 51.19 -0.64
C ILE A 190 28.33 52.48 0.18
N GLU A 191 29.38 52.68 0.97
CA GLU A 191 29.61 53.97 1.64
C GLU A 191 29.97 55.02 0.58
N THR A 192 29.04 55.94 0.33
CA THR A 192 29.31 57.16 -0.43
C THR A 192 30.17 58.10 0.42
N LYS A 193 31.37 58.41 -0.07
CA LYS A 193 32.26 59.46 0.46
C LYS A 193 31.70 60.85 0.24
#